data_AF-A0A183J790-F1
#
_entry.id   AF-A0A183J790-F1
#
_cell.length_a   1.000
_cell.length_b   1.000
_cell.length_c   1.000
_cell.angle_alpha   90.00
_cell.angle_beta   90.00
_cell.angle_gamma   90.00
#
_symmetry.space_group_name_H-M   'P 1'
#
loop_
_entity.id
_entity.type
_entity.pdbx_description
1 polymer ?
#
loop_
_entity_poly.entity_id
_entity_poly.type
_entity_poly.pdbx_seq_one_letter_code
_entity_poly.pdbx_strand_id
1 'polypeptide(L)'
;MSWAEFIRSQEEIDGVRFDWNVWPHSRIEAQRLVVPIGCLFTPLKERPQDAAQPPPLNYDPVLCSRPTCKAVLNPYAQVDYRNKQWVCPLCFQRNPFPSHYAQIAEDNLPPEMIPQFTTVEYTLTRATTLPPIFLFVVDTCVSKEELVALKASLLTALSLLPPESTVGLITFGRMVQIHEIGTEGISRAYVFKGTK
;
A
#
# COMPACT_ATOMS: atom_id res chain seq x y z
N MET A 1 4.14 -4.39 -30.42
CA MET A 1 3.38 -3.76 -29.33
C MET A 1 3.30 -2.27 -29.63
N SER A 2 2.10 -1.72 -29.71
CA SER A 2 1.90 -0.28 -29.90
C SER A 2 2.20 0.49 -28.60
N TRP A 3 2.44 1.80 -28.69
CA TRP A 3 2.60 2.65 -27.51
C TRP A 3 1.36 2.63 -26.60
N ALA A 4 0.17 2.53 -27.18
CA ALA A 4 -1.07 2.43 -26.42
C ALA A 4 -1.13 1.13 -25.60
N GLU A 5 -0.74 0.01 -26.20
CA GLU A 5 -0.65 -1.28 -25.50
C GLU A 5 0.40 -1.26 -24.38
N PHE A 6 1.57 -0.64 -24.63
CA PHE A 6 2.62 -0.48 -23.63
C PHE A 6 2.15 0.35 -22.42
N ILE A 7 1.53 1.51 -22.67
CA ILE A 7 1.04 2.37 -21.58
C ILE A 7 -0.04 1.65 -20.76
N ARG A 8 -0.97 0.96 -21.45
CA ARG A 8 -2.03 0.21 -20.78
C ARG A 8 -1.45 -0.92 -19.93
N SER A 9 -0.47 -1.67 -20.44
CA SER A 9 0.11 -2.77 -19.68
C SER A 9 0.85 -2.29 -18.43
N GLN A 10 1.55 -1.16 -18.49
CA GLN A 10 2.20 -0.55 -17.31
C GLN A 10 1.18 -0.12 -16.25
N GLU A 11 0.08 0.49 -16.67
CA GLU A 11 -1.00 0.90 -15.76
C GLU A 11 -1.73 -0.30 -15.13
N GLU A 12 -1.89 -1.39 -15.88
CA GLU A 12 -2.54 -2.63 -15.42
C GLU A 12 -1.63 -3.47 -14.49
N ILE A 13 -0.34 -3.58 -14.81
CA ILE A 13 0.59 -4.48 -14.10
C ILE A 13 1.26 -3.81 -12.90
N ASP A 14 1.67 -2.55 -13.06
CA ASP A 14 2.46 -1.80 -12.08
C ASP A 14 1.68 -0.63 -11.45
N GLY A 15 0.47 -0.32 -11.97
CA GLY A 15 -0.33 0.79 -11.45
C GLY A 15 0.30 2.17 -11.73
N VAL A 16 1.18 2.27 -12.74
CA VAL A 16 1.92 3.49 -13.06
C VAL A 16 1.60 3.99 -14.46
N ARG A 17 1.41 5.30 -14.59
CA ARG A 17 1.29 5.99 -15.88
C ARG A 17 2.10 7.27 -15.89
N PHE A 18 3.13 7.32 -16.74
CA PHE A 18 3.97 8.50 -16.90
C PHE A 18 3.41 9.48 -17.94
N ASP A 19 3.69 10.77 -17.74
CA ASP A 19 3.52 11.80 -18.78
C ASP A 19 4.44 11.53 -19.98
N TRP A 20 5.68 11.09 -19.68
CA TRP A 20 6.71 10.76 -20.66
C TRP A 20 7.29 9.37 -20.38
N ASN A 21 7.08 8.43 -21.32
CA ASN A 21 7.65 7.06 -21.24
C ASN A 21 9.07 6.96 -21.82
N VAL A 22 9.58 8.05 -22.39
CA VAL A 22 10.98 8.22 -22.80
C VAL A 22 11.46 9.54 -22.25
N TRP A 23 12.53 9.51 -21.46
CA TRP A 23 13.03 10.69 -20.77
C TRP A 23 14.09 11.43 -21.59
N PRO A 24 14.23 12.76 -21.41
CA PRO A 24 15.32 13.52 -21.98
C PRO A 24 16.66 13.03 -21.42
N HIS A 25 17.68 12.95 -22.29
CA HIS A 25 19.00 12.44 -21.92
C HIS A 25 19.95 13.57 -21.52
N SER A 26 19.53 14.83 -21.70
CA SER A 26 20.29 16.02 -21.34
C SER A 26 19.49 16.98 -20.46
N ARG A 27 20.20 17.76 -19.64
CA ARG A 27 19.58 18.81 -18.80
C ARG A 27 18.88 19.89 -19.63
N ILE A 28 19.42 20.20 -20.81
CA ILE A 28 18.87 21.23 -21.71
C ILE A 28 17.52 20.77 -22.26
N GLU A 29 17.41 19.51 -22.70
CA GLU A 29 16.13 18.95 -23.14
C GLU A 29 15.12 18.86 -21.99
N ALA A 30 15.57 18.46 -20.81
CA ALA A 30 14.71 18.40 -19.62
C ALA A 30 14.13 19.78 -19.26
N GLN A 31 14.91 20.86 -19.36
CA GLN A 31 14.45 22.23 -19.12
C GLN A 31 13.47 22.75 -20.18
N ARG A 32 13.44 22.13 -21.36
CA ARG A 32 12.52 22.49 -22.46
C ARG A 32 11.19 21.74 -22.40
N LEU A 33 11.04 20.78 -21.50
CA LEU A 33 9.78 20.08 -21.32
C LEU A 33 8.71 21.04 -20.80
N VAL A 34 7.62 21.15 -21.56
CA VAL A 34 6.45 21.97 -21.17
C VAL A 34 5.66 21.27 -20.06
N VAL A 35 5.60 19.94 -20.11
CA VAL A 35 4.99 19.09 -19.07
C VAL A 35 6.12 18.42 -18.28
N PRO A 36 6.13 18.51 -16.94
CA PRO A 36 7.18 17.88 -16.14
C PRO A 36 7.20 16.35 -16.33
N ILE A 37 8.30 15.72 -15.94
CA ILE A 37 8.34 14.25 -15.82
C ILE A 37 7.64 13.89 -14.52
N GLY A 38 6.40 13.44 -14.63
CA GLY A 38 5.60 12.92 -13.53
C GLY A 38 4.99 11.57 -13.88
N CYS A 39 4.39 10.93 -12.87
CA CYS A 39 3.51 9.79 -13.06
C CYS A 39 2.32 9.84 -12.10
N LEU A 40 1.23 9.22 -12.54
CA LEU A 40 0.15 8.78 -11.68
C LEU A 40 0.50 7.37 -11.19
N PHE A 41 0.46 7.17 -9.88
CA PHE A 41 0.80 5.90 -9.25
C PHE A 41 -0.35 5.45 -8.34
N THR A 42 -0.74 4.19 -8.49
CA THR A 42 -1.74 3.50 -7.67
C THR A 42 -1.05 2.39 -6.87
N PRO A 43 -0.61 2.64 -5.63
CA PRO A 43 0.22 1.70 -4.88
C PRO A 43 -0.46 0.35 -4.60
N LEU A 44 -1.76 0.37 -4.32
CA LEU A 44 -2.57 -0.81 -4.03
C LEU A 44 -3.42 -1.20 -5.25
N LYS A 45 -2.82 -1.16 -6.45
CA LYS A 45 -3.49 -1.56 -7.68
C LYS A 45 -3.76 -3.06 -7.65
N GLU A 46 -5.02 -3.44 -7.78
CA GLU A 46 -5.37 -4.84 -8.04
C GLU A 46 -4.90 -5.24 -9.43
N ARG A 47 -4.06 -6.27 -9.49
CA ARG A 47 -3.55 -6.81 -10.74
C ARG A 47 -4.64 -7.65 -11.43
N PRO A 48 -4.79 -7.60 -12.78
CA PRO A 48 -5.78 -8.38 -13.50
C PRO A 48 -5.68 -9.90 -13.20
N GLN A 49 -6.83 -10.57 -13.13
CA GLN A 49 -6.90 -12.01 -12.80
C GLN A 49 -6.26 -12.90 -13.86
N ASP A 50 -6.21 -12.43 -15.11
CA ASP A 50 -5.62 -13.10 -16.26
C ASP A 50 -4.10 -12.86 -16.38
N ALA A 51 -3.54 -11.92 -15.62
CA ALA A 51 -2.11 -11.65 -15.57
C ALA A 51 -1.38 -12.60 -14.61
N ALA A 52 -0.10 -12.85 -14.87
CA ALA A 52 0.74 -13.64 -13.98
C ALA A 52 0.84 -12.99 -12.59
N GLN A 53 0.60 -13.78 -11.55
CA GLN A 53 0.65 -13.32 -10.16
C GLN A 53 1.94 -13.81 -9.49
N PRO A 54 2.66 -12.93 -8.75
CA PRO A 54 3.77 -13.36 -7.94
C PRO A 54 3.24 -14.26 -6.81
N PRO A 55 4.00 -15.29 -6.42
CA PRO A 55 3.68 -16.04 -5.22
C PRO A 55 3.77 -15.13 -3.98
N PRO A 56 3.04 -15.45 -2.88
CA PRO A 56 3.13 -14.69 -1.64
C PRO A 56 4.56 -14.62 -1.10
N LEU A 57 5.08 -13.41 -0.87
CA LEU A 57 6.43 -13.20 -0.33
C LEU A 57 6.37 -12.99 1.19
N ASN A 58 6.37 -14.10 1.93
CA ASN A 58 6.24 -14.10 3.40
C ASN A 58 7.60 -13.94 4.11
N TYR A 59 8.38 -12.94 3.71
CA TYR A 59 9.71 -12.65 4.27
C TYR A 59 10.06 -11.18 4.12
N ASP A 60 11.11 -10.75 4.83
CA ASP A 60 11.57 -9.36 4.76
C ASP A 60 12.25 -9.08 3.40
N PRO A 61 12.01 -7.91 2.79
CA PRO A 61 12.61 -7.54 1.52
C PRO A 61 14.15 -7.46 1.62
N VAL A 62 14.84 -7.91 0.57
CA VAL A 62 16.30 -7.80 0.49
C VAL A 62 16.69 -6.36 0.16
N LEU A 63 17.34 -5.68 1.12
CA LEU A 63 17.71 -4.27 0.98
C LEU A 63 19.16 -4.09 0.54
N CYS A 64 19.42 -3.03 -0.22
CA CYS A 64 20.76 -2.55 -0.47
C CYS A 64 21.49 -2.24 0.86
N SER A 65 22.72 -2.74 1.00
CA SER A 65 23.54 -2.58 2.20
C SER A 65 23.97 -1.13 2.46
N ARG A 66 24.01 -0.28 1.43
CA ARG A 66 24.37 1.12 1.55
C ARG A 66 23.33 1.88 2.41
N PRO A 67 23.73 2.47 3.56
CA PRO A 67 22.79 3.13 4.49
C PRO A 67 21.97 4.26 3.87
N THR A 68 22.54 4.99 2.91
CA THR A 68 21.87 6.11 2.22
C THR A 68 20.99 5.68 1.05
N CYS A 69 20.94 4.38 0.71
CA CYS A 69 20.18 3.88 -0.44
C CYS A 69 18.98 3.04 0.01
N LYS A 70 19.22 1.92 0.71
CA LYS A 70 18.18 1.00 1.19
C LYS A 70 17.15 0.56 0.13
N ALA A 71 17.49 0.66 -1.16
CA ALA A 71 16.64 0.19 -2.25
C ALA A 71 16.36 -1.31 -2.10
N VAL A 72 15.14 -1.72 -2.42
CA VAL A 72 14.74 -3.12 -2.43
C VAL A 72 15.30 -3.80 -3.68
N LEU A 73 15.75 -5.04 -3.55
CA LEU A 73 16.10 -5.92 -4.65
C LEU A 73 14.94 -6.01 -5.64
N ASN A 74 15.23 -5.89 -6.94
CA ASN A 74 14.22 -5.84 -7.98
C ASN A 74 14.79 -6.39 -9.30
N PRO A 75 13.97 -6.62 -10.34
CA PRO A 75 14.41 -7.26 -11.58
C PRO A 75 15.47 -6.50 -12.38
N TYR A 76 15.69 -5.21 -12.07
CA TYR A 76 16.70 -4.38 -12.73
C TYR A 76 18.10 -4.50 -12.11
N ALA A 77 18.25 -5.26 -11.03
CA ALA A 77 19.56 -5.55 -10.43
C ALA A 77 20.40 -6.48 -11.31
N GLN A 78 21.69 -6.18 -11.46
CA GLN A 78 22.62 -7.11 -12.11
C GLN A 78 23.09 -8.16 -11.10
N VAL A 79 23.18 -9.41 -11.56
CA VAL A 79 23.42 -10.56 -10.68
C VAL A 79 24.75 -11.23 -11.03
N ASP A 80 25.56 -11.48 -10.01
CA ASP A 80 26.73 -12.36 -10.09
C ASP A 80 26.40 -13.67 -9.37
N TYR A 81 25.97 -14.67 -10.15
CA TYR A 81 25.61 -16.00 -9.63
C TYR A 81 26.82 -16.79 -9.12
N ARG A 82 28.04 -16.45 -9.53
CA ARG A 82 29.26 -17.13 -9.10
C ARG A 82 29.64 -16.69 -7.69
N ASN A 83 29.66 -15.38 -7.46
CA ASN A 83 29.99 -14.81 -6.15
C ASN A 83 28.76 -14.64 -5.23
N LYS A 84 27.55 -14.95 -5.74
CA LYS A 84 26.27 -14.78 -5.05
C LYS A 84 26.10 -13.32 -4.57
N GLN A 85 26.25 -12.39 -5.51
CA GLN A 85 26.11 -10.95 -5.26
C GLN A 85 25.15 -10.31 -6.27
N TRP A 86 24.62 -9.14 -5.92
CA TRP A 86 23.86 -8.28 -6.82
C TRP A 86 24.33 -6.83 -6.76
N VAL A 87 24.20 -6.12 -7.88
CA VAL A 87 24.51 -4.71 -8.02
C VAL A 87 23.20 -3.93 -7.97
N CYS A 88 23.08 -3.01 -7.02
CA CYS A 88 21.90 -2.16 -6.90
C CYS A 88 21.78 -1.22 -8.12
N PRO A 89 20.63 -1.18 -8.82
CA PRO A 89 20.46 -0.35 -10.01
C PRO A 89 20.41 1.16 -9.71
N LEU A 90 20.16 1.55 -8.45
CA LEU A 90 20.06 2.96 -8.07
C LEU A 90 21.40 3.58 -7.64
N CYS A 91 22.25 2.81 -6.94
CA CYS A 91 23.49 3.34 -6.37
C CYS A 91 24.76 2.57 -6.75
N PHE A 92 24.63 1.52 -7.57
CA PHE A 92 25.72 0.65 -8.04
C PHE A 92 26.52 -0.07 -6.94
N GLN A 93 26.02 -0.10 -5.70
CA GLN A 93 26.60 -0.87 -4.61
C GLN A 93 26.50 -2.36 -4.89
N ARG A 94 27.59 -3.09 -4.71
CA ARG A 94 27.60 -4.57 -4.67
C ARG A 94 27.13 -5.05 -3.30
N ASN A 95 26.17 -5.96 -3.29
CA ASN A 95 25.56 -6.51 -2.09
C ASN A 95 25.63 -8.04 -2.16
N PRO A 96 26.01 -8.73 -1.07
CA PRO A 96 25.86 -10.17 -0.99
C PRO A 96 24.37 -10.54 -0.91
N PHE A 97 24.00 -11.68 -1.48
CA PHE A 97 22.69 -12.26 -1.19
C PHE A 97 22.61 -12.80 0.24
N PRO A 98 21.42 -12.77 0.86
CA PRO A 98 21.19 -13.42 2.14
C PRO A 98 21.27 -14.95 2.01
N SER A 99 21.44 -15.64 3.14
CA SER A 99 21.63 -17.10 3.19
C SER A 99 20.49 -17.90 2.56
N HIS A 100 19.25 -17.41 2.63
CA HIS A 100 18.09 -18.07 2.03
C HIS A 100 18.11 -18.05 0.49
N TYR A 101 18.97 -17.24 -0.14
CA TYR A 101 19.22 -17.25 -1.58
C TYR A 101 20.55 -17.92 -1.96
N ALA A 102 21.10 -18.79 -1.11
CA ALA A 102 22.33 -19.53 -1.41
C ALA A 102 22.27 -20.32 -2.74
N GLN A 103 21.07 -20.77 -3.13
CA GLN A 103 20.81 -21.55 -4.35
C GLN A 103 20.42 -20.69 -5.57
N ILE A 104 20.59 -19.36 -5.52
CA ILE A 104 20.22 -18.49 -6.64
C ILE A 104 21.02 -18.86 -7.91
N ALA A 105 20.32 -19.01 -9.03
CA ALA A 105 20.86 -19.34 -10.34
C ALA A 105 19.96 -18.74 -11.43
N GLU A 106 20.40 -18.79 -12.69
CA GLU A 106 19.62 -18.23 -13.82
C GLU A 106 18.25 -18.91 -13.99
N ASP A 107 18.17 -20.20 -13.68
CA ASP A 107 16.97 -21.03 -13.70
C ASP A 107 16.21 -21.05 -12.36
N ASN A 108 16.78 -20.46 -11.31
CA ASN A 108 16.23 -20.42 -9.97
C ASN A 108 16.29 -18.99 -9.40
N LEU A 109 15.49 -18.11 -10.00
CA LEU A 109 15.35 -16.72 -9.58
C LEU A 109 14.28 -16.59 -8.49
N PRO A 110 14.54 -15.76 -7.46
CA PRO A 110 13.50 -15.42 -6.52
C PRO A 110 12.43 -14.54 -7.21
N PRO A 111 11.16 -14.57 -6.76
CA PRO A 111 10.05 -13.90 -7.43
C PRO A 111 10.26 -12.40 -7.71
N GLU A 112 10.85 -11.65 -6.78
CA GLU A 112 11.14 -10.22 -6.94
C GLU A 112 12.21 -9.88 -8.00
N MET A 113 12.84 -10.90 -8.60
CA MET A 113 13.80 -10.74 -9.68
C MET A 113 13.26 -11.21 -11.02
N ILE A 114 12.06 -11.82 -11.04
CA ILE A 114 11.43 -12.25 -12.28
C ILE A 114 10.95 -10.99 -13.03
N PRO A 115 11.32 -10.78 -14.30
CA PRO A 115 10.99 -9.56 -15.04
C PRO A 115 9.48 -9.27 -15.19
N GLN A 116 8.63 -10.29 -15.02
CA GLN A 116 7.17 -10.13 -15.03
C GLN A 116 6.62 -9.59 -13.69
N PHE A 117 7.42 -9.64 -12.62
CA PHE A 117 7.05 -9.26 -11.26
C PHE A 117 7.82 -8.02 -10.81
N THR A 118 7.72 -6.95 -11.59
CA THR A 118 8.27 -5.62 -11.27
C THR A 118 7.61 -4.98 -10.06
N THR A 119 6.35 -5.31 -9.82
CA THR A 119 5.58 -4.91 -8.62
C THR A 119 5.21 -6.16 -7.82
N VAL A 120 5.66 -6.22 -6.57
CA VAL A 120 5.40 -7.32 -5.63
C VAL A 120 5.03 -6.78 -4.25
N GLU A 121 4.31 -7.59 -3.48
CA GLU A 121 3.95 -7.28 -2.10
C GLU A 121 4.65 -8.26 -1.14
N TYR A 122 5.20 -7.72 -0.06
CA TYR A 122 5.86 -8.49 0.99
C TYR A 122 4.98 -8.54 2.23
N THR A 123 4.79 -9.74 2.78
CA THR A 123 4.15 -9.94 4.08
C THR A 123 5.23 -10.06 5.14
N LEU A 124 5.38 -9.01 5.94
CA LEU A 124 6.38 -8.96 7.00
C LEU A 124 5.93 -9.82 8.19
N THR A 125 6.64 -10.91 8.45
CA THR A 125 6.28 -11.89 9.49
C THR A 125 6.47 -11.40 10.93
N ARG A 126 7.24 -10.32 11.12
CA ARG A 126 7.57 -9.76 12.44
C ARG A 126 6.89 -8.44 12.75
N ALA A 127 6.11 -7.91 11.80
CA ALA A 127 5.39 -6.67 12.02
C ALA A 127 4.21 -6.92 12.96
N THR A 128 4.16 -6.18 14.06
CA THR A 128 2.98 -6.17 14.94
C THR A 128 1.87 -5.40 14.24
N THR A 129 0.78 -6.07 13.88
CA THR A 129 -0.43 -5.43 13.37
C THR A 129 -1.37 -5.16 14.53
N LEU A 130 -1.91 -3.94 14.59
CA LEU A 130 -3.00 -3.60 15.49
C LEU A 130 -4.33 -3.81 14.75
N PRO A 131 -5.39 -4.26 15.44
CA PRO A 131 -6.71 -4.33 14.84
C PRO A 131 -7.17 -2.93 14.39
N PRO A 132 -7.99 -2.84 13.33
CA PRO A 132 -8.50 -1.57 12.87
C PRO A 132 -9.45 -0.94 13.91
N ILE A 133 -9.46 0.39 13.93
CA ILE A 133 -10.29 1.17 14.84
C ILE A 133 -11.31 1.96 14.01
N PHE A 134 -12.59 1.77 14.30
CA PHE A 134 -13.69 2.49 13.66
C PHE A 134 -14.40 3.36 14.70
N LEU A 135 -14.26 4.68 14.57
CA LEU A 135 -14.95 5.65 15.42
C LEU A 135 -16.11 6.28 14.65
N PHE A 136 -17.33 5.92 15.03
CA PHE A 136 -18.53 6.52 14.45
C PHE A 136 -18.81 7.85 15.15
N VAL A 137 -18.74 8.95 14.39
CA VAL A 137 -19.05 10.30 14.89
C VAL A 137 -20.33 10.76 14.21
N VAL A 138 -21.42 10.82 14.98
CA VAL A 138 -22.79 10.91 14.45
C VAL A 138 -23.44 12.22 14.87
N ASP A 139 -23.85 13.03 13.89
CA ASP A 139 -24.70 14.19 14.11
C ASP A 139 -26.13 13.74 14.41
N THR A 140 -26.73 14.33 15.43
CA THR A 140 -28.12 14.09 15.83
C THR A 140 -29.04 15.27 15.53
N CYS A 141 -28.51 16.38 15.00
CA CYS A 141 -29.25 17.58 14.59
C CYS A 141 -29.90 17.43 13.20
N VAL A 142 -30.49 16.27 12.92
CA VAL A 142 -31.15 15.94 11.65
C VAL A 142 -32.62 15.55 11.89
N SER A 143 -33.39 15.40 10.80
CA SER A 143 -34.77 14.91 10.92
C SER A 143 -34.83 13.48 11.46
N LYS A 144 -36.00 13.07 11.99
CA LYS A 144 -36.15 11.73 12.56
C LYS A 144 -36.02 10.66 11.50
N GLU A 145 -36.55 10.93 10.31
CA GLU A 145 -36.54 10.03 9.16
C GLU A 145 -35.10 9.78 8.69
N GLU A 146 -34.29 10.84 8.56
CA GLU A 146 -32.86 10.73 8.24
C GLU A 146 -32.08 9.98 9.33
N LEU A 147 -32.37 10.26 10.61
CA LEU A 147 -31.70 9.58 11.72
C LEU A 147 -32.02 8.08 11.74
N VAL A 148 -33.24 7.68 11.39
CA VAL A 148 -33.63 6.26 11.26
C VAL A 148 -32.87 5.61 10.12
N ALA A 149 -32.78 6.25 8.95
CA ALA A 149 -32.01 5.76 7.83
C ALA A 149 -30.52 5.63 8.17
N LEU A 150 -29.93 6.64 8.81
CA LEU A 150 -28.53 6.62 9.25
C LEU A 150 -28.25 5.49 10.23
N LYS A 151 -29.13 5.27 11.21
CA LYS A 151 -29.01 4.13 12.14
C LYS A 151 -28.98 2.79 11.41
N ALA A 152 -29.84 2.60 10.41
CA ALA A 152 -29.84 1.38 9.61
C ALA A 152 -28.51 1.19 8.87
N SER A 153 -27.99 2.23 8.22
CA SER A 153 -26.68 2.19 7.54
C SER A 153 -25.52 1.92 8.49
N LEU A 154 -25.52 2.51 9.69
CA LEU A 154 -24.50 2.26 10.72
C LEU A 154 -24.52 0.80 11.20
N LEU A 155 -25.70 0.22 11.39
CA LEU A 155 -25.84 -1.20 11.76
C LEU A 155 -25.34 -2.13 10.65
N THR A 156 -25.61 -1.80 9.39
CA THR A 156 -25.05 -2.54 8.24
C THR A 156 -23.53 -2.43 8.21
N ALA A 157 -22.97 -1.22 8.37
CA ALA A 157 -21.52 -1.03 8.41
C ALA A 157 -20.87 -1.85 9.54
N LEU A 158 -21.46 -1.85 10.74
CA LEU A 158 -21.00 -2.64 11.88
C LEU A 158 -20.97 -4.14 11.59
N SER A 159 -21.95 -4.68 10.85
CA SER A 159 -21.97 -6.10 10.48
C SER A 159 -20.90 -6.52 9.47
N LEU A 160 -20.28 -5.56 8.77
CA LEU A 160 -19.22 -5.80 7.79
C LEU A 160 -17.81 -5.64 8.39
N LEU A 161 -17.70 -5.15 9.63
CA LEU A 161 -16.41 -4.96 10.27
C LEU A 161 -15.78 -6.31 10.67
N PRO A 162 -14.44 -6.43 10.60
CA PRO A 162 -13.74 -7.57 11.17
C PRO A 162 -14.07 -7.75 12.67
N PRO A 163 -14.26 -8.98 13.19
CA PRO A 163 -14.66 -9.22 14.58
C PRO A 163 -13.70 -8.65 15.65
N GLU A 164 -12.42 -8.54 15.32
CA GLU A 164 -11.36 -8.01 16.18
C GLU A 164 -11.28 -6.48 16.19
N SER A 165 -12.10 -5.81 15.37
CA SER A 165 -12.09 -4.35 15.25
C SER A 165 -12.51 -3.69 16.56
N THR A 166 -11.81 -2.61 16.92
CA THR A 166 -12.26 -1.75 18.02
C THR A 166 -13.25 -0.72 17.49
N VAL A 167 -14.44 -0.67 18.09
CA VAL A 167 -15.49 0.28 17.70
C VAL A 167 -15.69 1.33 18.80
N GLY A 168 -15.81 2.59 18.40
CA GLY A 168 -16.22 3.68 19.27
C GLY A 168 -17.44 4.43 18.70
N LEU A 169 -18.21 5.06 19.58
CA LEU A 169 -19.35 5.90 19.21
C LEU A 169 -19.25 7.26 19.91
N ILE A 170 -19.36 8.32 19.12
CA ILE A 170 -19.57 9.69 19.56
C ILE A 170 -20.83 10.20 18.89
N THR A 171 -21.77 10.72 19.68
CA THR A 171 -22.93 11.43 19.14
C THR A 171 -22.83 12.90 19.50
N PHE A 172 -23.20 13.79 18.59
CA PHE A 172 -23.17 15.22 18.85
C PHE A 172 -24.42 15.95 18.37
N GLY A 173 -24.64 17.11 18.96
CA GLY A 173 -25.67 18.07 18.62
C GLY A 173 -25.30 19.37 19.33
N ARG A 174 -26.13 19.83 20.28
CA ARG A 174 -25.73 20.93 21.18
C ARG A 174 -24.56 20.55 22.12
N MET A 175 -24.49 19.28 22.49
CA MET A 175 -23.47 18.71 23.37
C MET A 175 -22.79 17.55 22.63
N VAL A 176 -21.55 17.24 23.00
CA VAL A 176 -20.82 16.07 22.49
C VAL A 176 -20.89 14.97 23.54
N GLN A 177 -21.25 13.76 23.12
CA GLN A 177 -21.38 12.60 24.00
C GLN A 177 -20.44 11.49 23.51
N ILE A 178 -19.50 11.09 24.36
CA ILE A 178 -18.61 9.95 24.12
C ILE A 178 -19.19 8.75 24.85
N HIS A 179 -19.61 7.73 24.11
CA HIS A 179 -20.31 6.56 24.66
C HIS A 179 -19.31 5.54 25.19
N GLU A 180 -19.53 5.07 26.41
CA GLU A 180 -18.81 3.95 27.00
C GLU A 180 -19.49 2.64 26.55
N ILE A 181 -18.78 1.86 25.73
CA ILE A 181 -19.27 0.62 25.12
C ILE A 181 -18.73 -0.57 25.94
N GLY A 182 -19.56 -1.61 26.12
CA GLY A 182 -19.18 -2.82 26.85
C GLY A 182 -19.62 -2.85 28.32
N THR A 183 -20.38 -1.86 28.79
CA THR A 183 -21.01 -1.88 30.11
C THR A 183 -22.35 -2.61 30.07
N GLU A 184 -22.47 -3.70 30.83
CA GLU A 184 -23.71 -4.46 30.94
C GLU A 184 -24.71 -3.77 31.90
N GLY A 185 -26.00 -3.76 31.53
CA GLY A 185 -27.08 -3.25 32.39
C GLY A 185 -27.21 -1.72 32.48
N ILE A 186 -26.21 -0.94 32.07
CA ILE A 186 -26.28 0.52 32.01
C ILE A 186 -25.49 1.08 30.81
N SER A 187 -26.08 2.00 30.06
CA SER A 187 -25.38 2.78 29.04
C SER A 187 -24.85 4.08 29.67
N ARG A 188 -23.54 4.32 29.57
CA ARG A 188 -22.88 5.52 30.09
C ARG A 188 -22.29 6.34 28.95
N ALA A 189 -22.27 7.65 29.13
CA ALA A 189 -21.62 8.56 28.21
C ALA A 189 -20.99 9.75 28.94
N TYR A 190 -19.81 10.17 28.49
CA TYR A 190 -19.16 11.39 28.94
C TYR A 190 -19.66 12.56 28.10
N VAL A 191 -20.21 13.58 28.74
CA VAL A 191 -20.87 14.70 28.07
C VAL A 191 -20.00 15.96 28.16
N PHE A 192 -19.69 16.53 27.00
CA PHE A 192 -18.89 17.75 26.86
C PHE A 192 -19.73 18.86 26.23
N LYS A 193 -19.41 20.11 26.60
CA LYS A 193 -20.04 21.28 25.98
C LYS A 193 -19.54 21.38 24.54
N GLY A 194 -20.43 21.51 23.56
CA GLY A 194 -20.02 21.71 22.16
C GLY A 194 -19.34 23.07 21.90
N THR A 195 -19.26 23.94 22.90
CA THR A 195 -18.69 25.29 22.79
C THR A 195 -17.26 25.42 23.33
N LYS A 196 -16.74 24.39 24.02
CA LYS A 196 -15.37 24.33 24.57
C LYS A 196 -14.91 22.90 24.76
#